data_AF-A0A316JBP7-F1
#
_entry.id   AF-A0A316JBP7-F1
#
_cell.length_a   1.000
_cell.length_b   1.000
_cell.length_c   1.000
_cell.angle_alpha   90.00
_cell.angle_beta   90.00
_cell.angle_gamma   90.00
#
_symmetry.space_group_name_H-M   'P 1'
#
loop_
_entity.id
_entity.type
_entity.pdbx_description
1 polymer ?
#
loop_
_entity_poly.entity_id
_entity_poly.type
_entity_poly.pdbx_seq_one_letter_code
_entity_poly.pdbx_strand_id
1 'polypeptide(L)' 'MKLTVAQILALQKVERRDWPAGEPRRSWINKATLSVLERLGLVEEHFPDILHLTDAGRQDLKGGE' A
#
# COMPACT_ATOMS: atom_id res chain seq x y z
N MET A 1 16.46 -2.20 -0.89
CA MET A 1 15.91 -3.30 -0.05
C MET A 1 14.80 -3.95 -0.85
N LYS A 2 14.73 -5.28 -0.94
CA LYS A 2 13.65 -5.94 -1.70
C LYS A 2 12.41 -6.10 -0.82
N LEU A 3 11.25 -5.69 -1.31
CA LEU A 3 9.99 -5.91 -0.61
C LEU A 3 9.67 -7.40 -0.51
N THR A 4 9.08 -7.80 0.61
CA THR A 4 8.53 -9.15 0.80
C THR A 4 7.24 -9.32 -0.01
N VAL A 5 6.84 -10.56 -0.28
CA VAL A 5 5.58 -10.87 -0.95
C VAL A 5 4.38 -10.23 -0.24
N ALA A 6 4.36 -10.25 1.09
CA ALA A 6 3.27 -9.64 1.87
C ALA A 6 3.18 -8.13 1.69
N GLN A 7 4.32 -7.45 1.55
CA GLN A 7 4.38 -6.00 1.30
C GLN A 7 3.93 -5.66 -0.13
N ILE A 8 4.35 -6.44 -1.13
CA ILE A 8 3.92 -6.27 -2.51
C ILE A 8 2.40 -6.45 -2.62
N LEU A 9 1.85 -7.52 -2.03
CA LEU A 9 0.40 -7.76 -2.02
C LEU A 9 -0.37 -6.63 -1.29
N ALA A 10 0.21 -6.07 -0.24
CA ALA A 10 -0.36 -4.92 0.45
C ALA A 10 -0.39 -3.67 -0.44
N LEU A 11 0.69 -3.37 -1.18
CA LEU A 11 0.72 -2.26 -2.14
C LEU A 11 -0.32 -2.45 -3.26
N GLN A 12 -0.45 -3.66 -3.81
CA GLN A 12 -1.48 -3.98 -4.81
C GLN A 12 -2.89 -3.77 -4.26
N LYS A 13 -3.11 -4.08 -2.98
CA LYS A 13 -4.40 -3.87 -2.30
C LYS A 13 -4.71 -2.39 -2.09
N VAL A 14 -3.69 -1.54 -1.88
CA VAL A 14 -3.86 -0.08 -1.83
C VAL A 14 -4.11 0.48 -3.23
N GLU A 15 -3.47 -0.05 -4.27
CA GLU A 15 -3.69 0.40 -5.65
C GLU A 15 -5.11 0.09 -6.15
N ARG A 16 -5.64 -1.08 -5.79
CA ARG A 16 -6.97 -1.52 -6.22
C ARG A 16 -8.08 -0.72 -5.52
N ARG A 17 -8.46 0.39 -6.15
CA ARG A 17 -9.72 1.11 -5.90
C ARG A 17 -10.85 0.50 -6.72
N ASP A 18 -11.21 -0.74 -6.45
CA ASP A 18 -12.29 -1.38 -7.19
C ASP A 18 -13.47 -1.79 -6.31
N TRP A 19 -14.65 -1.53 -6.85
CA TRP A 19 -15.93 -1.97 -6.34
C TRP A 19 -16.00 -3.52 -6.30
N PRO A 20 -16.63 -4.14 -5.29
CA PRO A 20 -17.40 -3.52 -4.21
C PRO A 20 -16.56 -3.16 -2.96
N ALA A 21 -15.24 -3.35 -3.00
CA ALA A 21 -14.40 -3.25 -1.80
C ALA A 21 -14.35 -1.80 -1.24
N GLY A 22 -14.35 -0.79 -2.11
CA GLY A 22 -14.32 0.63 -1.73
C GLY A 22 -12.90 1.19 -1.58
N GLU A 23 -12.76 2.30 -0.85
CA GLU A 23 -11.47 2.97 -0.65
C GLU A 23 -10.53 2.14 0.24
N PRO A 24 -9.23 2.02 -0.11
CA PRO A 24 -8.25 1.21 0.60
C PRO A 24 -8.04 1.71 2.04
N ARG A 25 -8.61 1.00 3.01
CA ARG A 25 -8.53 1.39 4.42
C ARG A 25 -7.28 0.88 5.12
N ARG A 26 -6.76 1.64 6.09
CA ARG A 26 -5.67 1.19 6.98
C ARG A 26 -5.95 -0.17 7.63
N SER A 27 -7.20 -0.41 8.03
CA SER A 27 -7.63 -1.65 8.68
C SER A 27 -7.55 -2.88 7.78
N TRP A 28 -7.42 -2.73 6.46
CA TRP A 28 -7.31 -3.84 5.52
C TRP A 28 -5.93 -4.47 5.46
N ILE A 29 -4.93 -3.80 6.02
CA ILE A 29 -3.52 -4.19 5.96
C ILE A 29 -3.06 -4.52 7.37
N ASN A 30 -2.28 -5.59 7.48
CA ASN A 30 -1.66 -5.95 8.75
C ASN A 30 -0.80 -4.79 9.28
N LYS A 31 -0.94 -4.47 10.57
CA LYS A 31 -0.27 -3.33 11.22
C LYS A 31 1.25 -3.34 11.05
N ALA A 32 1.89 -4.51 11.11
CA ALA A 32 3.33 -4.62 10.93
C ALA A 32 3.74 -4.31 9.48
N THR A 33 3.01 -4.85 8.50
CA THR A 33 3.23 -4.56 7.08
C THR A 33 3.03 -3.08 6.79
N LEU A 34 1.93 -2.50 7.26
CA LEU A 34 1.62 -1.08 7.05
C LEU A 34 2.72 -0.19 7.65
N SER A 35 3.15 -0.46 8.88
CA SER A 35 4.20 0.33 9.51
C SER A 35 5.52 0.31 8.73
N VAL A 36 5.85 -0.82 8.07
CA VAL A 36 7.03 -0.87 7.21
C VAL A 36 6.82 -0.05 5.94
N LEU A 37 5.66 -0.18 5.27
CA LEU A 37 5.37 0.56 4.04
C LEU A 37 5.35 2.09 4.28
N GLU A 38 4.82 2.55 5.41
CA GLU A 38 4.83 3.96 5.80
C GLU A 38 6.23 4.47 6.09
N ARG A 39 7.04 3.69 6.83
CA ARG A 39 8.45 4.05 7.10
C ARG A 39 9.28 4.14 5.82
N LEU A 40 8.93 3.35 4.81
CA LEU A 40 9.56 3.39 3.50
C LEU A 40 8.97 4.48 2.59
N GLY A 41 7.93 5.19 3.03
CA GLY A 41 7.27 6.25 2.25
C GLY A 41 6.56 5.72 1.00
N LEU A 42 6.13 4.46 1.01
CA LEU A 42 5.45 3.82 -0.14
C LEU A 42 3.93 4.00 -0.10
N VAL A 43 3.38 4.23 1.08
CA VAL A 43 1.97 4.54 1.30
C VAL A 43 1.84 5.75 2.23
N GLU A 44 0.78 6.50 2.03
CA GLU A 44 0.45 7.66 2.85
C GLU A 44 -1.07 7.79 3.04
N GLU A 45 -1.47 8.54 4.07
CA GLU A 45 -2.86 8.77 4.42
C GLU A 45 -3.27 10.19 4.00
N HIS A 46 -4.14 10.31 3.00
CA HIS A 46 -4.67 11.62 2.55
C HIS A 46 -5.99 11.99 3.24
N PHE A 47 -6.74 10.98 3.66
CA PHE A 47 -7.99 11.12 4.40
C PHE A 47 -7.97 10.15 5.56
N PRO A 48 -8.70 10.43 6.66
CA PRO A 48 -8.76 9.55 7.82
C PRO A 48 -9.01 8.10 7.42
N ASP A 49 -8.08 7.24 7.79
CA ASP A 49 -8.05 5.80 7.50
C ASP A 49 -7.94 5.38 6.03
N ILE A 50 -7.81 6.29 5.05
CA ILE A 50 -7.71 5.95 3.62
C ILE A 50 -6.27 6.08 3.12
N LEU A 51 -5.71 4.95 2.71
CA LEU A 51 -4.36 4.83 2.21
C LEU A 51 -4.25 5.15 0.72
N HIS A 52 -3.14 5.73 0.33
CA HIS A 52 -2.80 6.02 -1.05
C HIS A 52 -1.39 5.54 -1.31
N LEU A 53 -1.12 5.09 -2.54
CA LEU A 53 0.25 4.86 -2.98
C LEU A 53 0.91 6.19 -3.31
N THR A 54 2.11 6.38 -2.76
CA THR A 54 3.02 7.44 -3.20
C THR A 54 3.59 7.09 -4.57
N ASP A 55 4.26 8.04 -5.22
CA ASP A 55 4.94 7.77 -6.49
C ASP A 55 6.02 6.69 -6.35
N ALA A 56 6.74 6.67 -5.22
CA ALA A 56 7.70 5.62 -4.89
C ALA A 56 7.00 4.25 -4.75
N GLY A 57 5.86 4.20 -4.05
CA GLY A 57 5.06 2.98 -3.92
C GLY A 57 4.58 2.43 -5.26
N ARG A 58 4.19 3.29 -6.20
CA ARG A 58 3.81 2.88 -7.56
C ARG A 58 5.00 2.38 -8.38
N GLN A 59 6.16 3.01 -8.25
CA GLN A 59 7.38 2.58 -8.94
C GLN A 59 7.85 1.21 -8.44
N ASP A 60 7.87 0.99 -7.13
CA ASP A 60 8.24 -0.30 -6.53
C ASP A 60 7.27 -1.42 -6.95
N LEU A 61 5.99 -1.08 -7.18
CA LEU A 61 5.00 -2.02 -7.64
C LEU A 61 5.16 -2.38 -9.13
N LYS A 62 5.52 -1.41 -9.98
CA LYS A 62 5.73 -1.60 -11.43
C LYS A 62 7.10 -2.16 -11.79
N GLY A 63 8.14 -1.89 -10.98
CA GLY A 63 9.50 -2.37 -11.19
C GLY A 63 9.75 -3.81 -10.72
N GLY A 64 8.71 -4.50 -10.26
CA GLY A 64 8.76 -5.90 -9.82
C GLY A 64 8.39 -6.94 -10.89
N GLU A 65 8.07 -6.51 -12.11
CA GLU A 65 7.87 -7.38 -13.29
C GLU A 65 9.19 -7.69 -14.01
#